data_AF-A0A498SEW7-F1
#
_entry.id   AF-A0A498SEW7-F1
#
_cell.length_a   1.000
_cell.length_b   1.000
_cell.length_c   1.000
_cell.angle_alpha   90.00
_cell.angle_beta   90.00
_cell.angle_gamma   90.00
#
_symmetry.space_group_name_H-M   'P 1'
#
loop_
_entity.id
_entity.type
_entity.pdbx_description
1 polymer ?
#
loop_
_entity_poly.entity_id
_entity_poly.type
_entity_poly.pdbx_seq_one_letter_code
_entity_poly.pdbx_strand_id
1 'polypeptide(L)'
;MKLSPVRLSLEFGKLGKIYGQYKFTLAPNEQRVFKGFWKDAILKVLRNTWFDRWYLWLPQGVVFYFMTNLCVKMNYEAYRKKPEDFISEGVSKDAK
;
A
#
# COMPACT_ATOMS: atom_id res chain seq x y z
N MET A 1 -21.73 17.78 -27.31
CA MET A 1 -22.54 16.55 -27.21
C MET A 1 -22.72 16.22 -25.73
N LYS A 2 -23.96 16.06 -25.23
CA LYS A 2 -24.19 15.74 -23.82
C LYS A 2 -23.86 14.26 -23.55
N LEU A 3 -22.93 13.99 -22.63
CA LEU A 3 -22.64 12.65 -22.12
C LEU A 3 -23.83 12.21 -21.25
N SER A 4 -24.48 11.11 -21.58
CA SER A 4 -25.51 10.50 -20.74
C SER A 4 -25.20 9.02 -20.49
N PRO A 5 -25.54 8.48 -19.30
CA PRO A 5 -25.30 7.08 -18.95
C PRO A 5 -25.92 6.08 -19.94
N VAL A 6 -27.07 6.44 -20.51
CA VAL A 6 -27.81 5.68 -21.52
C VAL A 6 -26.99 5.50 -22.80
N ARG A 7 -26.21 6.52 -23.18
CA ARG A 7 -25.33 6.50 -24.36
C ARG A 7 -24.02 5.77 -24.11
N LEU A 8 -23.63 5.63 -22.84
CA LEU A 8 -22.48 4.84 -22.39
C LEU A 8 -22.83 3.37 -22.11
N SER A 9 -24.07 2.94 -22.43
CA SER A 9 -24.54 1.56 -22.23
C SER A 9 -24.38 1.06 -20.79
N LEU A 10 -24.49 1.96 -19.81
CA LEU A 10 -24.39 1.64 -18.37
C LEU A 10 -25.67 0.98 -17.81
N GLU A 11 -26.51 0.39 -18.67
CA GLU A 11 -27.79 -0.23 -18.31
C GLU A 11 -27.68 -1.76 -18.39
N PHE A 12 -28.34 -2.44 -17.45
CA PHE A 12 -28.53 -3.89 -17.51
C PHE A 12 -29.26 -4.26 -18.81
N GLY A 13 -28.65 -5.16 -19.59
CA GLY A 13 -29.13 -5.57 -20.92
C GLY A 13 -28.32 -5.02 -22.10
N LYS A 14 -27.47 -4.00 -21.90
CA LYS A 14 -26.57 -3.45 -22.94
C LYS A 14 -25.08 -3.74 -22.70
N LEU A 15 -24.76 -4.62 -21.75
CA LEU A 15 -23.39 -4.96 -21.33
C LEU A 15 -22.63 -5.80 -22.36
N GLY A 16 -23.28 -6.76 -23.00
CA GLY A 16 -22.65 -7.66 -23.96
C GLY A 16 -23.53 -8.84 -24.32
N LYS A 17 -23.17 -9.57 -25.39
CA LYS A 17 -23.86 -10.79 -25.82
C LYS A 17 -23.09 -12.00 -25.32
N ILE A 18 -23.71 -12.82 -24.47
CA ILE A 18 -23.14 -14.05 -23.94
C ILE A 18 -24.03 -15.21 -24.39
N TYR A 19 -23.45 -16.22 -25.02
CA TYR A 19 -24.15 -17.40 -25.53
C TYR A 19 -23.66 -18.66 -24.80
N GLY A 20 -24.57 -19.60 -24.50
CA GLY A 20 -24.22 -20.92 -23.97
C GLY A 20 -23.85 -21.00 -22.49
N GLN A 21 -24.14 -19.97 -21.68
CA GLN A 21 -23.85 -19.99 -20.25
C GLN A 21 -25.08 -20.42 -19.43
N TYR A 22 -24.95 -21.50 -18.67
CA TYR A 22 -25.94 -21.92 -17.68
C TYR A 22 -25.42 -21.62 -16.27
N LYS A 23 -26.26 -21.00 -15.44
CA LYS A 23 -25.92 -20.64 -14.05
C LYS A 23 -26.92 -21.28 -13.11
N PHE A 24 -26.43 -22.07 -12.17
CA PHE A 24 -27.23 -22.69 -11.11
C PHE A 24 -26.92 -22.00 -9.79
N THR A 25 -27.96 -21.53 -9.12
CA THR A 25 -27.85 -20.89 -7.80
C THR A 25 -29.00 -21.36 -6.92
N LEU A 26 -28.71 -21.67 -5.67
CA LEU A 26 -29.73 -21.96 -4.66
C LEU A 26 -30.33 -20.64 -4.15
N ALA A 27 -31.58 -20.68 -3.69
CA ALA A 27 -32.19 -19.52 -3.05
C ALA A 27 -31.46 -19.16 -1.74
N PRO A 28 -31.40 -17.87 -1.34
CA PRO A 28 -30.61 -17.44 -0.19
C PRO A 28 -31.02 -18.07 1.15
N ASN A 29 -32.31 -18.40 1.30
CA ASN A 29 -32.89 -19.06 2.47
C ASN A 29 -32.42 -20.52 2.65
N GLU A 30 -32.04 -21.18 1.57
CA GLU A 30 -31.55 -22.57 1.58
C GLU A 30 -30.02 -22.64 1.79
N GLN A 31 -29.34 -21.50 1.71
CA GLN A 31 -27.89 -21.42 1.85
C GLN A 31 -27.49 -21.09 3.29
N ARG A 32 -26.39 -21.70 3.74
CA ARG A 32 -25.75 -21.31 5.01
C ARG A 32 -24.88 -20.08 4.78
N VAL A 33 -25.20 -18.98 5.47
CA VAL A 33 -24.51 -17.68 5.33
C VAL A 33 -23.00 -17.79 5.57
N PHE A 34 -22.57 -18.51 6.62
CA PHE A 34 -21.16 -18.67 6.99
C PHE A 34 -20.56 -20.02 6.58
N LYS A 35 -21.04 -20.60 5.47
CA LYS A 35 -20.47 -21.86 4.96
C LYS A 35 -18.98 -21.67 4.67
N GLY A 36 -18.13 -22.43 5.37
CA GLY A 36 -16.68 -22.41 5.14
C GLY A 36 -15.96 -21.18 5.71
N PHE A 37 -16.57 -20.43 6.63
CA PHE A 37 -16.02 -19.17 7.16
C PHE A 37 -14.53 -19.24 7.52
N TRP A 38 -14.09 -20.21 8.32
CA TRP A 38 -12.67 -20.31 8.70
C TRP A 38 -11.73 -20.57 7.52
N LYS A 39 -12.15 -21.40 6.57
CA LYS A 39 -11.34 -21.72 5.38
C LYS A 39 -11.26 -20.53 4.43
N ASP A 40 -12.39 -19.87 4.21
CA ASP A 40 -12.51 -18.84 3.18
C ASP A 40 -12.14 -17.45 3.70
N ALA A 41 -12.53 -17.10 4.93
CA ALA A 41 -12.24 -15.78 5.50
C ALA A 41 -10.85 -15.70 6.15
N ILE A 42 -10.31 -16.80 6.67
CA ILE A 42 -9.03 -16.76 7.40
C ILE A 42 -7.92 -17.40 6.58
N LEU A 43 -8.03 -18.68 6.23
CA LEU A 43 -6.94 -19.37 5.54
C LEU A 43 -6.67 -18.79 4.14
N LYS A 44 -7.71 -18.55 3.34
CA LYS A 44 -7.54 -17.95 2.00
C LYS A 44 -7.04 -16.51 2.07
N VAL A 45 -7.57 -15.70 2.99
CA VAL A 45 -7.17 -14.28 3.12
C VAL A 45 -5.73 -14.18 3.59
N LEU A 46 -5.35 -14.98 4.60
CA LEU A 46 -3.98 -15.02 5.09
C LEU A 46 -3.03 -15.49 3.99
N ARG A 47 -3.38 -16.52 3.23
CA ARG A 47 -2.57 -16.95 2.09
C ARG A 47 -2.39 -15.89 1.03
N ASN A 48 -3.49 -15.29 0.58
CA ASN A 48 -3.44 -14.27 -0.46
C ASN A 48 -2.66 -13.01 0.00
N THR A 49 -2.79 -12.61 1.27
CA THR A 49 -2.22 -11.36 1.78
C THR A 49 -0.75 -11.52 2.21
N TRP A 50 -0.45 -12.60 2.94
CA TRP A 50 0.85 -12.82 3.57
C TRP A 50 1.78 -13.73 2.77
N PHE A 51 1.26 -14.65 1.94
CA PHE A 51 2.12 -15.53 1.13
C PHE A 51 2.17 -15.11 -0.33
N ASP A 52 1.03 -14.76 -0.93
CA ASP A 52 1.01 -14.45 -2.37
C ASP A 52 1.37 -13.00 -2.68
N ARG A 53 1.25 -12.08 -1.70
CA ARG A 53 1.38 -10.63 -1.91
C ARG A 53 2.31 -9.91 -0.92
N TRP A 54 3.12 -10.64 -0.15
CA TRP A 54 4.02 -10.03 0.84
C TRP A 54 4.99 -9.00 0.23
N TYR A 55 5.44 -9.24 -0.99
CA TYR A 55 6.38 -8.38 -1.70
C TYR A 55 5.81 -6.99 -2.04
N LEU A 56 4.49 -6.79 -1.98
CA LEU A 56 3.90 -5.47 -2.23
C LEU A 56 4.12 -4.50 -1.08
N TRP A 57 4.19 -4.99 0.16
CA TRP A 57 4.22 -4.14 1.35
C TRP A 57 5.50 -4.30 2.19
N LEU A 58 6.07 -5.51 2.26
CA LEU A 58 7.22 -5.80 3.12
C LEU A 58 8.48 -5.03 2.68
N PRO A 59 8.86 -5.02 1.38
CA PRO A 59 10.02 -4.25 0.92
C PRO A 59 9.86 -2.75 1.16
N GLN A 60 8.66 -2.21 0.94
CA GLN A 60 8.37 -0.79 1.17
C GLN A 60 8.56 -0.43 2.65
N GLY A 61 8.04 -1.25 3.56
CA GLY A 61 8.20 -1.06 5.01
C GLY A 61 9.67 -1.13 5.45
N VAL A 62 10.42 -2.10 4.93
CA VAL A 62 11.85 -2.27 5.25
C VAL A 62 12.66 -1.07 4.77
N VAL A 63 12.44 -0.62 3.53
CA VAL A 63 13.14 0.56 2.99
C VAL A 63 12.83 1.80 3.82
N PHE A 64 11.56 2.05 4.14
CA PHE A 64 11.16 3.18 4.97
C PHE A 64 11.82 3.17 6.35
N TYR A 65 11.88 2.01 6.99
CA TYR A 65 12.52 1.85 8.30
C TYR A 65 14.01 2.21 8.24
N PHE A 66 14.74 1.69 7.25
CA PHE A 66 16.16 2.00 7.09
C PHE A 66 16.43 3.46 6.75
N MET A 67 15.64 4.05 5.85
CA MET A 67 15.74 5.48 5.53
C MET A 67 15.52 6.33 6.78
N THR A 68 14.51 6.02 7.58
CA THR A 68 14.18 6.79 8.79
C THR A 68 15.33 6.73 9.80
N ASN A 69 15.89 5.55 10.04
CA ASN A 69 17.03 5.38 10.93
C ASN A 69 18.28 6.13 10.45
N LEU A 70 18.53 6.14 9.13
CA LEU A 70 19.65 6.86 8.54
C LEU A 70 19.46 8.38 8.69
N CYS A 71 18.27 8.90 8.38
CA CYS A 71 17.96 10.32 8.54
C CYS A 71 18.10 10.78 9.98
N VAL A 72 17.62 9.99 10.96
CA VAL A 72 17.76 10.32 12.38
C VAL A 72 19.23 10.38 12.81
N LYS A 73 20.05 9.42 12.37
CA LYS A 73 21.50 9.40 12.67
C LYS A 73 22.23 10.59 12.07
N MET A 74 22.00 10.87 10.78
CA MET A 74 22.60 12.02 10.10
C MET A 74 22.19 13.34 10.74
N ASN A 75 20.92 13.48 11.12
CA ASN A 75 20.41 14.66 11.79
C ASN A 75 21.11 14.87 13.14
N TYR A 76 21.26 13.80 13.92
CA TYR A 76 21.98 13.85 15.20
C TYR A 76 23.47 14.23 15.03
N GLU A 77 24.14 13.69 14.00
CA GLU A 77 25.53 14.02 13.68
C GLU A 77 25.69 15.46 13.20
N ALA A 78 24.76 15.97 12.38
CA ALA A 78 24.77 17.34 11.88
C ALA A 78 24.61 18.39 12.98
N TYR A 79 23.77 18.11 13.99
CA TYR A 79 23.60 19.01 15.13
C TYR A 79 24.70 18.91 16.19
N ARG A 80 25.59 17.92 16.07
CA ARG A 80 26.71 17.80 16.99
C ARG A 80 27.77 18.85 16.65
N LYS A 81 28.12 19.67 17.64
CA LYS A 81 29.24 20.63 17.55
C LYS A 81 30.52 19.90 17.15
N LYS A 82 31.19 20.36 16.10
CA LYS A 82 32.47 19.79 15.66
C LYS A 82 33.61 20.53 16.34
N PRO A 83 34.63 19.83 16.87
CA PRO A 83 35.76 20.46 17.54
C PRO A 83 36.56 21.39 16.61
N GLU A 84 36.53 21.13 15.30
CA GLU A 84 37.21 21.90 14.26
C GLU A 84 36.77 23.37 14.20
N ASP A 85 35.48 23.64 14.47
CA ASP A 85 34.93 25.00 14.42
C ASP A 85 35.53 25.90 15.51
N PHE A 86 35.97 25.32 16.63
CA PHE A 86 36.48 26.06 17.79
C PHE A 86 37.99 26.36 17.73
N ILE A 87 38.73 25.79 16.78
CA ILE A 87 40.21 25.95 16.70
C ILE A 87 40.61 27.39 16.32
N SER A 88 39.74 28.10 15.59
CA SER A 88 40.02 29.43 15.03
C SER A 88 39.36 30.60 15.76
N GLU A 89 38.52 30.34 16.77
CA GLU A 89 37.75 31.39 17.47
C GLU A 89 38.62 32.32 18.34
N GLY A 90 39.90 31.99 18.55
CA GLY A 90 40.89 32.84 19.23
C GLY A 90 41.75 33.72 18.32
N VAL A 91 41.63 33.62 16.99
CA VAL A 91 42.40 34.44 16.04
C VAL A 91 41.41 35.31 15.27
N SER A 92 41.45 36.62 15.54
CA SER A 92 40.65 37.61 14.81
C SER A 92 40.79 37.43 13.30
N LYS A 93 39.66 37.33 12.60
CA LYS A 93 39.59 37.23 11.13
C LYS A 93 40.06 38.50 10.41
N ASP A 94 40.46 39.55 11.14
CA ASP A 94 40.94 40.83 10.60
C ASP A 94 42.47 40.89 10.40
N ALA A 95 43.20 39.79 10.62
CA ALA A 95 44.66 39.73 10.41
C ALA A 95 45.04 39.13 9.04
N LYS A 96 44.45 39.66 7.95
CA LYS A 96 44.92 39.45 6.58
C LYS A 96 44.94 40.76 5.81
#